data_AF-A0ABD3PG22-F1
#
_entry.id   AF-A0ABD3PG22-F1
#
_cell.length_a   1.000
_cell.length_b   1.000
_cell.length_c   1.000
_cell.angle_alpha   90.00
_cell.angle_beta   90.00
_cell.angle_gamma   90.00
#
_symmetry.space_group_name_H-M   'P 1'
#
loop_
_entity.id
_entity.type
_entity.pdbx_description
1 polymer ?
#
loop_
_entity_poly.entity_id
_entity_poly.type
_entity_poly.pdbx_seq_one_letter_code
_entity_poly.pdbx_strand_id
1 'polypeptide(L)'
;MVSLAMPLLRAAVASSILLLSSQAGYAPKDAPRLPEGFCPKGTGTVTDTTGECMCHWQHRDGCVGSKCQYEMGLSWYHYSCEDCKCVAKP
;
A
#
# COMPACT_ATOMS: atom_id res chain seq x y z
N MET A 1 -40.59 57.67 -20.04
CA MET A 1 -40.34 57.49 -18.60
C MET A 1 -39.38 56.33 -18.44
N VAL A 2 -38.17 56.59 -17.94
CA VAL A 2 -37.07 55.62 -17.75
C VAL A 2 -36.93 55.37 -16.26
N SER A 3 -37.11 54.11 -15.81
CA SER A 3 -36.91 53.58 -14.45
C SER A 3 -37.44 52.14 -14.47
N LEU A 4 -36.84 51.08 -13.95
CA LEU A 4 -35.87 50.83 -12.86
C LEU A 4 -35.18 49.48 -13.19
N ALA A 5 -33.86 49.38 -13.12
CA ALA A 5 -33.10 48.77 -12.01
C ALA A 5 -33.24 47.24 -11.83
N MET A 6 -32.15 46.53 -12.20
CA MET A 6 -31.45 45.42 -11.49
C MET A 6 -32.23 44.17 -10.98
N PRO A 7 -31.58 43.00 -10.71
CA PRO A 7 -30.14 42.78 -10.58
C PRO A 7 -29.57 41.57 -11.35
N LEU A 8 -28.26 41.70 -11.57
CA LEU A 8 -27.30 40.62 -11.79
C LEU A 8 -27.43 39.55 -10.69
N LEU A 9 -27.89 38.36 -11.03
CA LEU A 9 -27.73 37.17 -10.19
C LEU A 9 -26.50 36.40 -10.69
N ARG A 10 -25.31 36.84 -10.26
CA ARG A 10 -24.09 36.03 -10.41
C ARG A 10 -24.20 34.86 -9.44
N ALA A 11 -24.46 33.67 -9.99
CA ALA A 11 -24.37 32.41 -9.26
C ALA A 11 -22.96 32.29 -8.67
N ALA A 12 -22.84 32.43 -7.34
CA ALA A 12 -21.66 32.05 -6.62
C ALA A 12 -21.56 30.52 -6.72
N VAL A 13 -20.67 30.03 -7.56
CA VAL A 13 -20.25 28.62 -7.54
C VAL A 13 -19.49 28.46 -6.23
N ALA A 14 -20.22 28.09 -5.18
CA ALA A 14 -19.66 27.75 -3.90
C ALA A 14 -18.72 26.57 -4.15
N SER A 15 -17.41 26.85 -4.06
CA SER A 15 -16.33 25.87 -3.96
C SER A 15 -16.67 24.90 -2.82
N SER A 16 -17.41 23.86 -3.18
CA SER A 16 -17.63 22.68 -2.35
C SER A 16 -16.33 21.90 -2.39
N ILE A 17 -15.33 22.43 -1.68
CA ILE A 17 -14.08 21.75 -1.39
C ILE A 17 -14.50 20.49 -0.65
N LEU A 18 -14.36 19.36 -1.34
CA LEU A 18 -14.64 18.02 -0.86
C LEU A 18 -13.78 17.77 0.39
N LEU A 19 -14.35 18.04 1.57
CA LEU A 19 -13.85 17.60 2.86
C LEU A 19 -14.05 16.07 2.95
N LEU A 20 -13.29 15.31 2.18
CA LEU A 20 -13.14 13.88 2.44
C LEU A 20 -12.28 13.76 3.70
N SER A 21 -12.95 13.56 4.83
CA SER A 21 -12.29 13.17 6.07
C SER A 21 -11.52 11.87 5.82
N SER A 22 -10.20 11.93 5.84
CA SER A 22 -9.35 10.74 5.85
C SER A 22 -9.52 10.05 7.20
N GLN A 23 -10.29 8.96 7.23
CA GLN A 23 -10.23 8.04 8.37
C GLN A 23 -8.86 7.39 8.37
N ALA A 24 -7.99 7.79 9.30
CA ALA A 24 -6.72 7.10 9.53
C ALA A 24 -7.04 5.68 10.04
N GLY A 25 -6.84 4.68 9.19
CA GLY A 25 -6.92 3.27 9.59
C GLY A 25 -5.74 2.93 10.50
N TYR A 26 -6.01 2.22 11.60
CA TYR A 26 -4.95 1.64 12.42
C TYR A 26 -4.38 0.40 11.75
N ALA A 27 -3.06 0.21 11.84
CA ALA A 27 -2.45 -1.06 11.48
C ALA A 27 -3.00 -2.18 12.38
N PRO A 28 -3.21 -3.40 11.84
CA PRO A 28 -3.57 -4.55 12.66
C PRO A 28 -2.59 -4.75 13.82
N LYS A 29 -3.13 -5.11 15.00
CA LYS A 29 -2.31 -5.41 16.19
C LYS A 29 -1.72 -6.81 16.16
N ASP A 30 -2.38 -7.71 15.43
CA ASP A 30 -2.05 -9.12 15.39
C ASP A 30 -1.53 -9.50 14.00
N ALA A 31 -0.52 -10.37 13.98
CA ALA A 31 -0.01 -10.94 12.75
C ALA A 31 -1.08 -11.82 12.07
N PRO A 32 -1.17 -11.81 10.73
CA PRO A 32 -2.04 -12.75 10.02
C PRO A 32 -1.56 -14.20 10.21
N ARG A 33 -2.47 -15.15 10.03
CA ARG A 33 -2.09 -16.57 9.97
C ARG A 33 -1.42 -16.84 8.62
N LEU A 34 -0.16 -17.26 8.66
CA LEU A 34 0.64 -17.51 7.47
C LEU A 34 0.76 -19.01 7.18
N PRO A 35 0.86 -19.40 5.89
CA PRO A 35 1.17 -20.78 5.53
C PRO A 35 2.47 -21.27 6.17
N GLU A 36 2.54 -22.56 6.48
CA GLU A 36 3.77 -23.16 6.98
C GLU A 36 4.88 -23.01 5.93
N GLY A 37 6.07 -22.58 6.36
CA GLY A 37 7.20 -22.37 5.46
C GLY A 37 7.04 -21.17 4.51
N PHE A 38 6.02 -20.32 4.69
CA PHE A 38 5.73 -19.18 3.82
C PHE A 38 6.96 -18.32 3.51
N CYS A 39 7.75 -17.97 4.53
CA CYS A 39 8.93 -17.12 4.39
C CYS A 39 10.18 -17.86 4.85
N PRO A 40 11.14 -18.16 3.95
CA PRO A 40 12.37 -18.85 4.32
C PRO A 40 13.25 -17.97 5.20
N LYS A 41 13.51 -18.41 6.44
CA LYS A 41 14.29 -17.64 7.43
C LYS A 41 15.71 -17.27 6.98
N GLY A 42 16.27 -18.03 6.04
CA GLY A 42 17.62 -17.80 5.52
C GLY A 42 17.74 -16.68 4.49
N THR A 43 16.62 -16.25 3.90
CA THR A 43 16.60 -15.27 2.80
C THR A 43 15.53 -14.19 2.97
N GLY A 44 14.71 -14.27 4.01
CA GLY A 44 13.65 -13.30 4.28
C GLY A 44 13.15 -13.30 5.72
N THR A 45 12.40 -12.26 6.04
CA THR A 45 11.79 -12.01 7.36
C THR A 45 10.33 -11.62 7.17
N VAL A 46 9.44 -12.19 7.99
CA VAL A 46 8.02 -11.82 8.00
C VAL A 46 7.82 -10.51 8.75
N THR A 47 7.01 -9.60 8.22
CA THR A 47 6.58 -8.39 8.92
C THR A 47 5.48 -8.70 9.95
N ASP A 48 5.60 -8.13 11.15
CA ASP A 48 4.72 -8.47 12.28
C ASP A 48 3.25 -8.08 12.07
N THR A 49 2.97 -7.02 11.32
CA THR A 49 1.62 -6.44 11.20
C THR A 49 0.92 -6.76 9.87
N THR A 50 1.69 -6.87 8.78
CA THR A 50 1.16 -7.10 7.42
C THR A 50 1.35 -8.55 6.95
N GLY A 51 2.27 -9.31 7.56
CA GLY A 51 2.54 -10.69 7.19
C GLY A 51 3.20 -10.85 5.81
N GLU A 52 3.91 -9.82 5.37
CA GLU A 52 4.69 -9.83 4.14
C GLU A 52 6.03 -10.51 4.38
N CYS A 53 6.53 -11.28 3.43
CA CYS A 53 7.89 -11.80 3.48
C CYS A 53 8.83 -10.81 2.80
N MET A 54 9.63 -10.10 3.59
CA MET A 54 10.67 -9.20 3.12
C MET A 54 11.98 -9.94 2.89
N CYS A 55 12.52 -9.90 1.67
CA CYS A 55 13.79 -10.54 1.36
C CYS A 55 14.96 -9.75 1.96
N HIS A 56 16.03 -10.46 2.36
CA HIS A 56 17.20 -9.86 3.01
C HIS A 56 18.03 -9.06 2.02
N TRP A 57 17.66 -7.78 1.87
CA TRP A 57 18.36 -6.86 0.97
C TRP A 57 19.86 -6.74 1.32
N GLN A 58 20.22 -6.86 2.61
CA GLN A 58 21.61 -6.80 3.08
C GLN A 58 22.48 -7.92 2.48
N HIS A 59 21.87 -9.04 2.12
CA HIS A 59 22.53 -10.18 1.49
C HIS A 59 22.36 -10.21 -0.03
N ARG A 60 21.68 -9.19 -0.59
CA ARG A 60 21.24 -9.12 -1.99
C ARG A 60 20.32 -10.28 -2.36
N ASP A 61 19.53 -10.74 -1.41
CA ASP A 61 18.48 -11.71 -1.67
C ASP A 61 17.29 -11.00 -2.32
N GLY A 62 16.58 -11.71 -3.18
CA GLY A 62 15.52 -11.12 -3.98
C GLY A 62 14.30 -12.02 -4.10
N CYS A 63 13.15 -11.41 -4.38
CA CYS A 63 11.91 -12.12 -4.63
C CYS A 63 11.87 -12.67 -6.07
N VAL A 64 11.42 -13.91 -6.26
CA VAL A 64 11.06 -14.45 -7.58
C VAL A 64 9.63 -15.00 -7.54
N GLY A 65 8.85 -14.76 -8.60
CA GLY A 65 7.44 -15.17 -8.69
C GLY A 65 6.56 -14.13 -9.38
N SER A 66 5.28 -14.48 -9.58
CA SER A 66 4.33 -13.72 -10.38
C SER A 66 3.90 -12.37 -9.77
N LYS A 67 3.99 -12.22 -8.44
CA LYS A 67 3.52 -11.02 -7.71
C LYS A 67 4.55 -10.45 -6.74
N CYS A 68 5.83 -10.58 -7.07
CA CYS A 68 6.90 -9.91 -6.33
C CYS A 68 6.75 -8.39 -6.40
N GLN A 69 6.92 -7.74 -5.26
CA GLN A 69 6.88 -6.30 -5.12
C GLN A 69 8.29 -5.75 -4.97
N TYR A 70 8.53 -4.59 -5.58
CA TYR A 70 9.83 -3.93 -5.60
C TYR A 70 9.65 -2.44 -5.33
N GLU A 71 10.02 -2.02 -4.13
CA GLU A 71 9.83 -0.65 -3.69
C GLU A 71 11.03 -0.22 -2.86
N MET A 72 11.55 0.98 -3.13
CA MET A 72 12.64 1.59 -2.34
C MET A 72 13.90 0.70 -2.19
N GLY A 73 14.19 -0.14 -3.19
CA GLY A 73 15.32 -1.07 -3.17
C GLY A 73 15.08 -2.35 -2.35
N LEU A 74 13.87 -2.55 -1.84
CA LEU A 74 13.43 -3.75 -1.16
C LEU A 74 12.71 -4.66 -2.15
N SER A 75 12.77 -5.97 -1.90
CA SER A 75 11.93 -6.94 -2.60
C SER A 75 11.18 -7.80 -1.59
N TRP A 76 9.91 -8.02 -1.85
CA TRP A 76 9.01 -8.69 -0.92
C TRP A 76 7.80 -9.29 -1.63
N TYR A 77 7.06 -10.13 -0.93
CA TYR A 77 5.79 -10.66 -1.43
C TYR A 77 4.80 -10.87 -0.29
N HIS A 78 3.53 -10.82 -0.65
CA HIS A 78 2.41 -11.05 0.26
C HIS A 78 2.01 -12.53 0.27
N TYR A 79 1.41 -13.02 1.35
CA TYR A 79 0.99 -14.43 1.50
C TYR A 79 -0.04 -14.91 0.47
N SER A 80 -0.66 -13.98 -0.25
CA SER A 80 -1.53 -14.28 -1.39
C SER A 80 -0.79 -14.65 -2.67
N CYS A 81 0.55 -14.59 -2.68
CA CYS A 81 1.37 -15.06 -3.79
C CYS A 81 1.84 -16.49 -3.53
N GLU A 82 1.25 -17.45 -4.25
CA GLU A 82 1.51 -18.88 -4.06
C GLU A 82 2.82 -19.35 -4.71
N ASP A 83 3.33 -18.63 -5.71
CA ASP A 83 4.56 -18.95 -6.43
C ASP A 83 5.76 -18.07 -6.05
N CYS A 84 5.55 -17.09 -5.17
CA CYS A 84 6.60 -16.18 -4.73
C CYS A 84 7.51 -16.81 -3.68
N LYS A 85 8.81 -16.52 -3.76
CA LYS A 85 9.80 -16.90 -2.75
C LYS A 85 10.97 -15.92 -2.74
N CYS A 86 11.59 -15.75 -1.58
CA CYS A 86 12.91 -15.11 -1.49
C CYS A 86 13.98 -16.13 -1.86
N VAL A 87 14.93 -15.75 -2.71
CA VAL A 87 16.08 -16.56 -3.11
C VAL A 87 17.36 -15.77 -2.92
N ALA A 88 18.45 -16.49 -2.67
CA ALA A 88 19.76 -15.88 -2.52
C ALA A 88 20.30 -15.41 -3.87
N LYS A 89 20.66 -14.12 -3.97
CA LYS A 89 21.29 -13.50 -5.16
C LYS A 89 20.65 -13.96 -6.49
N PRO A 90 19.37 -13.63 -6.72
CA PRO A 90 18.65 -14.01 -7.94
C PRO A 90 19.26 -13.42 -9.23
#